data_AF-A0A8R1ENS5-F1
#
_entry.id   AF-A0A8R1ENS5-F1
#
_cell.length_a   1.000
_cell.length_b   1.000
_cell.length_c   1.000
_cell.angle_alpha   90.00
_cell.angle_beta   90.00
_cell.angle_gamma   90.00
#
_symmetry.space_group_name_H-M   'P 1'
#
loop_
_entity.id
_entity.type
_entity.pdbx_description
1 polymer ?
#
loop_
_entity_poly.entity_id
_entity_poly.type
_entity_poly.pdbx_seq_one_letter_code
_entity_poly.pdbx_strand_id
1 'polypeptide(L)'
;MVEETETVVKTQGRNSPLFDSKDKPLPIIDIDSGQEPRVQTGIGELNRVLGGGIVPGSLVLVGGDPGIGKSTLMLQTSHALTHSGLRVLYVSGEESVKQTKLRADRLGALSAELYVLCETNMERVEEAVDQIQPHFLVIDSIQTVYLPEVTSAPGSVAQ
;
A
#
# COMPACT_ATOMS: atom_id res chain seq x y z
N MET A 1 -34.40 -4.66 -33.39
CA MET A 1 -34.92 -4.25 -32.06
C MET A 1 -34.51 -5.37 -31.12
N VAL A 2 -33.37 -5.20 -30.46
CA VAL A 2 -32.85 -6.18 -29.50
C VAL A 2 -32.78 -5.40 -28.20
N GLU A 3 -33.65 -5.74 -27.26
CA GLU A 3 -33.68 -5.14 -25.92
C GLU A 3 -32.47 -5.65 -25.15
N GLU A 4 -31.53 -4.77 -24.85
CA GLU A 4 -30.50 -5.02 -23.84
C GLU A 4 -31.13 -4.85 -22.46
N THR A 5 -31.15 -5.92 -21.68
CA THR A 5 -31.60 -5.90 -20.29
C THR A 5 -30.39 -5.64 -19.40
N GLU A 6 -30.26 -4.44 -18.86
CA GLU A 6 -29.24 -4.12 -17.86
C GLU A 6 -29.58 -4.82 -16.53
N THR A 7 -28.83 -5.87 -16.21
CA THR A 7 -28.81 -6.43 -14.86
C THR A 7 -27.93 -5.58 -13.95
N VAL A 8 -28.56 -4.78 -13.10
CA VAL A 8 -27.90 -4.02 -12.03
C VAL A 8 -27.35 -4.99 -10.98
N VAL A 9 -26.03 -5.18 -10.96
CA VAL A 9 -25.34 -5.93 -9.90
C VAL A 9 -25.15 -4.99 -8.69
N LYS A 10 -25.77 -5.34 -7.57
CA LYS A 10 -25.60 -4.65 -6.28
C LYS A 10 -24.27 -5.08 -5.65
N THR A 11 -23.28 -4.20 -5.63
CA THR A 11 -22.05 -4.39 -4.86
C THR A 11 -22.37 -4.23 -3.37
N GLN A 12 -22.34 -5.31 -2.60
CA GLN A 12 -22.41 -5.25 -1.14
C GLN A 12 -21.05 -4.79 -0.62
N GLY A 13 -20.92 -3.49 -0.34
CA GLY A 13 -19.76 -2.96 0.36
C GLY A 13 -19.66 -3.53 1.77
N ARG A 14 -18.54 -4.19 2.09
CA ARG A 14 -18.12 -4.45 3.47
C ARG A 14 -18.05 -3.10 4.19
N ASN A 15 -18.92 -2.88 5.17
CA ASN A 15 -18.90 -1.67 6.00
C ASN A 15 -17.56 -1.58 6.75
N SER A 16 -16.63 -0.78 6.25
CA SER A 16 -15.48 -0.33 7.04
C SER A 16 -15.94 0.85 7.91
N PRO A 17 -15.71 0.83 9.23
CA PRO A 17 -16.19 1.87 10.15
C PRO A 17 -15.31 3.13 10.10
N LEU A 18 -14.61 3.39 8.99
CA LEU A 18 -13.63 4.47 8.89
C LEU A 18 -14.27 5.87 8.95
N PHE A 19 -15.58 5.98 8.74
CA PHE A 19 -16.31 7.24 8.71
C PHE A 19 -17.68 7.19 9.42
N ASP A 20 -17.86 6.35 10.44
CA ASP A 20 -19.09 6.36 11.27
C ASP A 20 -18.93 7.30 12.49
N SER A 21 -18.44 8.51 12.24
CA SER A 21 -18.35 9.55 13.26
C SER A 21 -19.65 10.36 13.25
N LYS A 22 -20.32 10.40 14.41
CA LYS A 22 -21.49 11.26 14.66
C LYS A 22 -21.09 12.68 15.05
N ASP A 23 -19.87 13.10 14.71
CA ASP A 23 -19.35 14.37 15.17
C ASP A 23 -20.06 15.53 14.48
N LYS A 24 -20.34 16.58 15.26
CA LYS A 24 -20.89 17.81 14.71
C LYS A 24 -19.78 18.54 13.96
N PRO A 25 -20.09 19.25 12.87
CA PRO A 25 -19.11 20.09 12.19
C PRO A 25 -18.57 21.15 13.18
N LEU A 26 -17.24 21.23 13.28
CA LEU A 26 -16.52 22.21 14.11
C LEU A 26 -15.64 23.08 13.20
N PRO A 27 -15.44 24.37 13.56
CA PRO A 27 -14.39 25.17 12.94
C PRO A 27 -13.02 24.49 13.10
N ILE A 28 -12.17 24.56 12.07
CA ILE A 28 -10.83 23.92 12.09
C ILE A 28 -9.96 24.39 13.27
N ILE A 29 -10.19 25.61 13.76
CA ILE A 29 -9.49 26.22 14.90
C ILE A 29 -9.85 25.58 16.24
N ASP A 30 -10.99 24.89 16.30
CA ASP A 30 -11.52 24.25 17.51
C ASP A 30 -11.21 22.74 17.54
N ILE A 31 -10.49 22.23 16.53
CA ILE A 31 -10.05 20.83 16.46
C ILE A 31 -8.69 20.72 17.14
N ASP A 32 -8.61 19.92 18.21
CA ASP A 32 -7.32 19.55 18.80
C ASP A 32 -6.53 18.71 17.79
N SER A 33 -5.31 19.15 17.49
CA SER A 33 -4.47 18.49 16.49
C SER A 33 -3.90 17.16 16.98
N GLY A 34 -3.88 16.94 18.30
CA GLY A 34 -3.31 15.73 18.91
C GLY A 34 -1.88 15.43 18.44
N GLN A 35 -1.32 14.31 18.91
CA GLN A 35 -0.18 13.69 18.23
C GLN A 35 -0.50 12.22 18.01
N GLU A 36 -0.72 11.86 16.75
CA GLU A 36 -0.77 10.45 16.37
C GLU A 36 0.65 9.87 16.40
N PRO A 37 0.82 8.66 16.96
CA PRO A 37 2.12 8.00 16.96
C PRO A 37 2.59 7.75 15.53
N ARG A 38 3.83 8.14 15.21
CA ARG A 38 4.44 7.97 13.90
C ARG A 38 5.60 7.00 13.95
N VAL A 39 5.69 6.13 12.95
CA VAL A 39 6.82 5.23 12.73
C VAL A 39 7.90 5.96 11.93
N GLN A 40 9.10 6.04 12.48
CA GLN A 40 10.26 6.58 11.78
C GLN A 40 10.72 5.59 10.70
N THR A 41 10.92 6.08 9.47
CA THR A 41 11.39 5.23 8.36
C THR A 41 12.90 4.94 8.40
N GLY A 42 13.65 5.61 9.26
CA GLY A 42 15.12 5.64 9.21
C GLY A 42 15.70 6.52 8.09
N ILE A 43 14.87 7.09 7.22
CA ILE A 43 15.28 7.99 6.14
C ILE A 43 14.77 9.41 6.45
N GLY A 44 15.68 10.30 6.87
CA GLY A 44 15.31 11.64 7.37
C GLY A 44 14.48 12.47 6.39
N GLU A 45 14.87 12.51 5.12
CA GLU A 45 14.13 13.25 4.08
C GLU A 45 12.73 12.67 3.84
N LEU A 46 12.58 11.34 3.91
CA LEU A 46 11.27 10.70 3.77
C LEU A 46 10.38 11.02 4.98
N ASN A 47 10.93 10.97 6.21
CA ASN A 47 10.18 11.37 7.40
C ASN A 47 9.72 12.82 7.30
N ARG A 48 10.59 13.73 6.82
CA ARG A 48 10.24 15.14 6.60
C ARG A 48 9.07 15.29 5.62
N VAL A 49 9.11 14.59 4.48
CA VAL A 49 8.02 14.60 3.49
C VAL A 49 6.72 14.03 4.06
N LEU A 50 6.80 13.01 4.92
CA LEU A 50 5.64 12.37 5.55
C LEU A 50 5.12 13.12 6.80
N GLY A 51 5.64 14.31 7.11
CA GLY A 51 5.21 15.09 8.28
C GLY A 51 5.71 14.50 9.60
N GLY A 52 6.90 13.91 9.60
CA GLY A 52 7.59 13.36 10.76
C GLY A 52 7.67 11.83 10.80
N GLY A 53 7.08 11.11 9.84
CA GLY A 53 7.09 9.63 9.79
C GLY A 53 5.74 9.06 9.34
N ILE A 54 5.66 7.73 9.20
CA ILE A 54 4.47 7.05 8.71
C ILE A 54 3.43 6.91 9.84
N VAL A 55 2.19 7.28 9.54
CA VAL A 55 1.04 7.07 10.46
C VAL A 55 0.54 5.63 10.31
N PRO A 56 0.43 4.83 11.39
CA PRO A 56 -0.15 3.49 11.32
C PRO A 56 -1.58 3.49 10.77
N GLY A 57 -1.92 2.49 9.95
CA GLY A 57 -3.24 2.41 9.32
C GLY A 57 -3.49 3.43 8.19
N SER A 58 -2.48 4.22 7.82
CA SER A 58 -2.56 5.13 6.68
C SER A 58 -2.21 4.43 5.35
N LEU A 59 -2.63 5.06 4.25
CA LEU A 59 -2.24 4.69 2.90
C LEU A 59 -1.41 5.83 2.30
N VAL A 60 -0.23 5.50 1.76
CA VAL A 60 0.67 6.45 1.11
C VAL A 60 0.85 6.06 -0.36
N LEU A 61 0.56 7.00 -1.26
CA LEU A 61 0.79 6.83 -2.69
C LEU A 61 2.12 7.49 -3.10
N VAL A 62 3.01 6.71 -3.70
CA VAL A 62 4.29 7.21 -4.24
C VAL A 62 4.19 7.30 -5.76
N GLY A 63 4.01 8.51 -6.26
CA GLY A 63 3.94 8.83 -7.69
C GLY A 63 5.28 9.29 -8.27
N GLY A 64 5.40 9.25 -9.60
CA GLY A 64 6.56 9.75 -10.34
C GLY A 64 6.81 8.99 -11.64
N ASP A 65 7.64 9.55 -12.52
CA ASP A 65 7.91 8.98 -13.85
C ASP A 65 8.48 7.55 -13.78
N PRO A 66 8.25 6.71 -14.80
CA PRO A 66 8.94 5.43 -14.94
C PRO A 66 10.46 5.63 -14.87
N GLY A 67 11.15 4.77 -14.09
CA GLY A 67 12.61 4.85 -13.95
C GLY A 67 13.14 5.92 -12.97
N ILE A 68 12.30 6.78 -12.38
CA ILE A 68 12.77 7.81 -11.41
C ILE A 68 13.29 7.21 -10.08
N GLY A 69 13.08 5.91 -9.85
CA GLY A 69 13.60 5.20 -8.68
C GLY A 69 12.60 4.91 -7.57
N LYS A 70 11.28 4.97 -7.83
CA LYS A 70 10.23 4.68 -6.83
C LYS A 70 10.43 3.33 -6.12
N SER A 71 10.52 2.24 -6.88
CA SER A 71 10.75 0.90 -6.36
C SER A 71 12.07 0.78 -5.59
N THR A 72 13.11 1.52 -6.01
CA THR A 72 14.39 1.58 -5.29
C THR A 72 14.22 2.25 -3.93
N LEU A 73 13.54 3.40 -3.88
CA LEU A 73 13.23 4.10 -2.65
C LEU A 73 12.36 3.22 -1.72
N MET A 74 11.35 2.54 -2.27
CA MET A 74 10.47 1.67 -1.49
C MET A 74 11.21 0.45 -0.93
N LEU A 75 12.12 -0.17 -1.69
CA LEU A 75 12.93 -1.28 -1.21
C LEU A 75 13.90 -0.84 -0.11
N GLN A 76 14.53 0.33 -0.25
CA GLN A 76 15.39 0.92 0.79
C GLN A 76 14.60 1.28 2.05
N THR A 77 13.40 1.86 1.89
CA THR A 77 12.50 2.19 3.00
C THR A 77 12.05 0.93 3.74
N SER A 78 11.67 -0.10 2.99
CA SER A 78 11.26 -1.40 3.54
C SER A 78 12.39 -2.00 4.39
N HIS A 79 13.61 -2.02 3.86
CA HIS A 79 14.78 -2.47 4.60
C HIS A 79 15.07 -1.61 5.84
N ALA A 80 14.98 -0.28 5.74
CA ALA A 80 15.21 0.61 6.88
C ALA A 80 14.18 0.37 8.01
N LEU A 81 12.91 0.13 7.68
CA LEU A 81 11.87 -0.22 8.65
C LEU A 81 12.20 -1.53 9.40
N THR A 82 12.80 -2.52 8.73
CA THR A 82 13.20 -3.76 9.41
C THR A 82 14.23 -3.56 10.53
N HIS A 83 15.05 -2.50 10.48
CA HIS A 83 16.01 -2.18 11.55
C HIS A 83 15.31 -1.75 12.84
N SER A 84 14.04 -1.33 12.75
CA SER A 84 13.20 -1.01 13.90
C SER A 84 12.44 -2.23 14.43
N GLY A 85 12.78 -3.44 13.96
CA GLY A 85 12.10 -4.69 14.33
C GLY A 85 10.76 -4.92 13.64
N LEU A 86 10.49 -4.17 12.55
CA LEU A 86 9.21 -4.24 11.86
C LEU A 86 9.26 -5.24 10.71
N ARG A 87 8.35 -6.21 10.74
CA ARG A 87 8.02 -7.05 9.58
C ARG A 87 7.44 -6.24 8.44
N VAL A 88 8.03 -6.38 7.25
CA VAL A 88 7.59 -5.75 6.00
C VAL A 88 7.27 -6.82 4.96
N LEU A 89 6.13 -6.69 4.30
CA LEU A 89 5.77 -7.47 3.13
C LEU A 89 5.86 -6.58 1.88
N TYR A 90 6.81 -6.87 1.01
CA TYR A 90 6.99 -6.22 -0.28
C TYR A 90 6.34 -7.08 -1.38
N VAL A 91 5.22 -6.61 -1.91
CA VAL A 91 4.51 -7.27 -3.01
C VAL A 91 4.93 -6.61 -4.32
N SER A 92 5.38 -7.41 -5.28
CA SER A 92 5.62 -6.95 -6.64
C SER A 92 4.77 -7.69 -7.66
N GLY A 93 4.17 -6.96 -8.59
CA GLY A 93 3.56 -7.54 -9.79
C GLY A 93 4.40 -7.33 -11.05
N GLU A 94 5.45 -6.50 -11.00
CA GLU A 94 6.30 -6.18 -12.15
C GLU A 94 7.56 -7.05 -12.22
N GLU A 95 8.14 -7.42 -11.08
CA GLU A 95 9.42 -8.12 -11.01
C GLU A 95 9.29 -9.50 -10.36
N SER A 96 10.07 -10.47 -10.84
CA SER A 96 10.20 -11.75 -10.16
C SER A 96 10.97 -11.63 -8.84
N VAL A 97 10.69 -12.55 -7.89
CA VAL A 97 11.40 -12.62 -6.59
C VAL A 97 12.93 -12.59 -6.75
N LYS A 98 13.47 -13.24 -7.79
CA LYS A 98 14.92 -13.26 -8.06
C LYS A 98 15.44 -11.88 -8.46
N GLN A 99 14.70 -11.14 -9.28
CA GLN A 99 15.08 -9.79 -9.70
C GLN A 99 15.03 -8.81 -8.52
N THR A 100 13.96 -8.87 -7.72
CA THR A 100 13.84 -8.06 -6.50
C THR A 100 14.98 -8.35 -5.53
N LYS A 101 15.32 -9.65 -5.32
CA LYS A 101 16.47 -10.04 -4.49
C LYS A 101 17.79 -9.48 -5.01
N LEU A 102 18.08 -9.60 -6.30
CA LEU A 102 19.32 -9.05 -6.89
C LEU A 102 19.44 -7.54 -6.67
N ARG A 103 18.33 -6.81 -6.77
CA ARG A 103 18.30 -5.37 -6.45
C ARG A 103 18.55 -5.12 -4.97
N ALA A 104 17.92 -5.89 -4.09
CA ALA A 104 18.12 -5.79 -2.65
C ALA A 104 19.60 -6.06 -2.29
N ASP A 105 20.22 -7.10 -2.85
CA ASP A 105 21.65 -7.40 -2.69
C ASP A 105 22.52 -6.18 -3.06
N ARG A 106 22.28 -5.59 -4.24
CA ARG A 106 23.03 -4.42 -4.71
C ARG A 106 22.87 -3.19 -3.81
N LEU A 107 21.70 -3.03 -3.20
CA LEU A 107 21.39 -1.91 -2.30
C LEU A 107 21.84 -2.17 -0.85
N GLY A 108 22.35 -3.37 -0.54
CA GLY A 108 22.62 -3.79 0.84
C GLY A 108 21.34 -3.89 1.67
N ALA A 109 20.22 -4.23 1.03
CA ALA A 109 18.86 -4.16 1.57
C ALA A 109 18.27 -5.55 1.90
N LEU A 110 19.09 -6.45 2.43
CA LEU A 110 18.65 -7.79 2.83
C LEU A 110 18.28 -7.81 4.32
N SER A 111 17.12 -8.38 4.65
CA SER A 111 16.68 -8.55 6.03
C SER A 111 15.82 -9.80 6.18
N ALA A 112 15.92 -10.46 7.32
CA ALA A 112 15.05 -11.60 7.66
C ALA A 112 13.59 -11.17 7.89
N GLU A 113 13.35 -9.90 8.21
CA GLU A 113 12.02 -9.32 8.43
C GLU A 113 11.45 -8.68 7.14
N LEU A 114 12.16 -8.76 6.01
CA LEU A 114 11.72 -8.28 4.71
C LEU A 114 11.26 -9.45 3.84
N TYR A 115 9.96 -9.66 3.81
CA TYR A 115 9.31 -10.68 3.00
C TYR A 115 9.02 -10.12 1.60
N VAL A 116 9.19 -10.95 0.57
CA VAL A 116 8.91 -10.58 -0.82
C VAL A 116 7.91 -11.57 -1.41
N LEU A 117 6.85 -11.05 -2.02
CA LEU A 117 5.84 -11.81 -2.75
C LEU A 117 5.74 -11.29 -4.19
N CYS A 118 5.78 -12.19 -5.17
CA CYS A 118 5.52 -11.85 -6.57
C CYS A 118 4.10 -12.29 -6.91
N GLU A 119 3.14 -11.38 -6.87
CA GLU A 119 1.72 -11.70 -7.09
C GLU A 119 0.95 -10.46 -7.56
N THR A 120 -0.12 -10.69 -8.33
CA THR A 120 -0.98 -9.66 -8.94
C THR A 120 -2.43 -9.78 -8.49
N ASN A 121 -2.86 -10.94 -7.99
CA ASN A 121 -4.20 -11.13 -7.45
C ASN A 121 -4.27 -10.64 -6.00
N MET A 122 -5.15 -9.65 -5.73
CA MET A 122 -5.30 -9.06 -4.40
C MET A 122 -5.75 -10.08 -3.33
N GLU A 123 -6.59 -11.06 -3.65
CA GLU A 123 -7.04 -12.08 -2.68
C GLU A 123 -5.85 -12.89 -2.14
N ARG A 124 -4.89 -13.21 -3.01
CA ARG A 124 -3.66 -13.93 -2.62
C ARG A 124 -2.70 -13.04 -1.83
N VAL A 125 -2.71 -11.74 -2.10
CA VAL A 125 -1.98 -10.76 -1.29
C VAL A 125 -2.60 -10.69 0.10
N GLU A 126 -3.93 -10.65 0.22
CA GLU A 126 -4.64 -10.69 1.50
C GLU A 126 -4.32 -11.96 2.30
N GLU A 127 -4.33 -13.14 1.65
CA GLU A 127 -3.91 -14.40 2.28
C GLU A 127 -2.48 -14.33 2.85
N ALA A 128 -1.55 -13.71 2.10
CA ALA A 128 -0.17 -13.53 2.56
C ALA A 128 -0.08 -12.53 3.72
N VAL A 129 -0.87 -11.46 3.70
CA VAL A 129 -0.97 -10.50 4.81
C VAL A 129 -1.47 -11.21 6.07
N ASP A 130 -2.50 -12.06 5.96
CA ASP A 130 -3.05 -12.82 7.07
C ASP A 130 -2.02 -13.80 7.67
N GLN A 131 -1.21 -14.44 6.83
CA GLN A 131 -0.17 -15.38 7.28
C GLN A 131 1.03 -14.69 7.91
N ILE A 132 1.53 -13.62 7.30
CA ILE A 132 2.76 -12.94 7.72
C ILE A 132 2.51 -11.94 8.85
N GLN A 133 1.29 -11.39 8.94
CA GLN A 133 0.93 -10.30 9.86
C GLN A 133 1.98 -9.16 9.81
N PRO A 134 2.24 -8.57 8.62
CA PRO A 134 3.24 -7.52 8.48
C PRO A 134 2.79 -6.22 9.16
N HIS A 135 3.73 -5.45 9.67
CA HIS A 135 3.45 -4.09 10.17
C HIS A 135 3.38 -3.09 9.01
N PHE A 136 4.06 -3.39 7.91
CA PHE A 136 4.11 -2.57 6.69
C PHE A 136 3.90 -3.43 5.45
N LEU A 137 2.99 -2.99 4.58
CA LEU A 137 2.74 -3.56 3.27
C LEU A 137 3.18 -2.57 2.21
N VAL A 138 3.99 -3.03 1.25
CA VAL A 138 4.35 -2.27 0.05
C VAL A 138 3.79 -3.00 -1.16
N ILE A 139 3.15 -2.26 -2.06
CA ILE A 139 2.64 -2.76 -3.35
C ILE A 139 3.36 -2.03 -4.48
N ASP A 140 4.16 -2.75 -5.25
CA ASP A 140 4.99 -2.27 -6.36
C ASP A 140 4.70 -3.05 -7.66
N SER A 141 3.70 -2.66 -8.46
CA SER A 141 2.94 -1.42 -8.39
C SER A 141 1.44 -1.65 -8.43
N ILE A 142 0.65 -0.66 -7.97
CA ILE A 142 -0.80 -0.78 -7.89
C ILE A 142 -1.45 -1.05 -9.25
N GLN A 143 -0.84 -0.57 -10.34
CA GLN A 143 -1.32 -0.78 -11.71
C GLN A 143 -1.29 -2.26 -12.13
N THR A 144 -0.50 -3.09 -11.46
CA THR A 144 -0.39 -4.52 -11.75
C THR A 144 -1.34 -5.38 -10.92
N VAL A 145 -2.00 -4.80 -9.92
CA VAL A 145 -2.87 -5.54 -9.01
C VAL A 145 -4.30 -5.50 -9.51
N TYR A 146 -4.95 -6.65 -9.48
CA TYR A 146 -6.37 -6.77 -9.82
C TYR A 146 -7.13 -7.49 -8.70
N LEU A 147 -8.43 -7.19 -8.62
CA LEU A 147 -9.38 -7.88 -7.75
C LEU A 147 -10.42 -8.58 -8.66
N PRO A 148 -10.52 -9.92 -8.67
CA PRO A 148 -11.38 -10.66 -9.60
C PRO A 148 -12.84 -10.20 -9.61
N GLU A 149 -13.37 -9.75 -8.46
CA GLU A 149 -14.76 -9.31 -8.31
C GLU A 149 -15.03 -7.90 -8.84
N VAL A 150 -14.00 -7.11 -9.15
CA VAL A 150 -14.13 -5.76 -9.70
C VAL A 150 -14.10 -5.85 -11.22
N THR A 151 -15.25 -6.16 -11.82
CA THR A 151 -15.45 -5.98 -13.27
C THR A 151 -15.68 -4.50 -13.54
N SER A 152 -14.68 -3.85 -14.14
CA SER A 152 -14.75 -2.43 -14.49
C SER A 152 -15.82 -2.18 -15.56
N ALA A 153 -16.68 -1.19 -15.33
CA ALA A 153 -17.49 -0.61 -16.39
C ALA A 153 -16.58 0.16 -17.37
N PRO A 154 -16.96 0.29 -18.66
CA PRO A 154 -16.17 1.03 -19.65
C PRO A 154 -15.84 2.46 -19.15
N GLY A 155 -14.56 2.82 -19.08
CA GLY A 155 -14.11 4.16 -18.67
C GLY A 155 -13.79 4.38 -17.19
N SER A 156 -13.72 3.34 -16.36
CA SER A 156 -13.30 3.47 -14.95
C SER A 156 -11.78 3.46 -14.76
N VAL A 157 -11.31 3.97 -13.61
CA VAL A 157 -9.89 4.08 -13.20
C VAL A 157 -9.16 2.71 -13.12
N ALA A 158 -9.90 1.59 -13.17
CA ALA A 158 -9.35 0.25 -13.26
C ALA A 158 -9.05 -0.20 -14.72
N GLN A 159 -8.95 0.75 -15.67
CA GLN A 159 -8.37 0.56 -17.00
C GLN A 159 -6.91 1.02 -17.06
#